data_AF-A0A9D9HH05-F1
#
_entry.id   AF-A0A9D9HH05-F1
#
_cell.length_a   1.000
_cell.length_b   1.000
_cell.length_c   1.000
_cell.angle_alpha   90.00
_cell.angle_beta   90.00
_cell.angle_gamma   90.00
#
_symmetry.space_group_name_H-M   'P 1'
#
loop_
_entity.id
_entity.type
_entity.pdbx_description
1 polymer ?
#
loop_
_entity_poly.entity_id
_entity_poly.type
_entity_poly.pdbx_seq_one_letter_code
_entity_poly.pdbx_strand_id
1 'polypeptide(L)'
;DDWNLDFTSPGSYDIIYDHIQGHKYFISRNSGTDTDFPAAVLSWYTNVYRPVLDVVSSARLIKRFPGRTAGDLYIWIIRKWDELKQKYGVEYPLTEVPKELENDRGKQGFLGKLKNLFKRKRFS
;
A
#
# COMPACT_ATOMS: atom_id res chain seq x y z
N ASP A 1 7.48 13.14 -12.65
CA ASP A 1 6.95 13.50 -11.33
C ASP A 1 6.56 12.26 -10.55
N ASP A 2 7.12 12.06 -9.36
CA ASP A 2 6.83 10.91 -8.47
C ASP A 2 5.41 10.94 -7.86
N TRP A 3 4.63 11.96 -8.19
CA TRP A 3 3.26 12.19 -7.73
C TRP A 3 2.22 11.46 -8.57
N ASN A 4 2.65 10.80 -9.65
CA ASN A 4 1.73 10.18 -10.59
C ASN A 4 1.15 8.88 -10.01
N LEU A 5 -0.09 8.96 -9.55
CA LEU A 5 -0.82 7.87 -8.91
C LEU A 5 -1.67 7.11 -9.95
N ASP A 6 -1.00 6.51 -10.92
CA ASP A 6 -1.64 5.67 -11.93
C ASP A 6 -1.86 4.24 -11.43
N PHE A 7 -2.89 3.59 -11.96
CA PHE A 7 -3.20 2.19 -11.70
C PHE A 7 -3.62 1.49 -12.98
N THR A 8 -3.27 0.20 -13.09
CA THR A 8 -3.73 -0.65 -14.21
C THR A 8 -5.03 -1.38 -13.90
N SER A 9 -5.42 -1.45 -12.62
CA SER A 9 -6.58 -2.20 -12.17
C SER A 9 -7.75 -1.27 -11.78
N PRO A 10 -8.98 -1.54 -12.25
CA PRO A 10 -10.17 -0.86 -11.76
C PRO A 10 -10.36 -1.06 -10.24
N GLY A 11 -10.81 -0.02 -9.55
CA GLY A 11 -11.07 -0.04 -8.09
C GLY A 11 -9.84 0.24 -7.22
N SER A 12 -8.66 0.46 -7.80
CA SER A 12 -7.46 0.82 -7.03
C SER A 12 -7.59 2.16 -6.30
N TYR A 13 -8.33 3.13 -6.87
CA TYR A 13 -8.58 4.41 -6.21
C TYR A 13 -9.37 4.27 -4.90
N ASP A 14 -10.34 3.34 -4.84
CA ASP A 14 -11.09 3.07 -3.60
C ASP A 14 -10.16 2.51 -2.52
N ILE A 15 -9.21 1.64 -2.90
CA ILE A 15 -8.22 1.07 -1.98
C ILE A 15 -7.33 2.18 -1.40
N ILE A 16 -6.87 3.10 -2.24
CA ILE A 16 -6.07 4.24 -1.78
C ILE A 16 -6.88 5.14 -0.87
N TYR A 17 -8.13 5.43 -1.25
CA TYR A 17 -9.02 6.25 -0.45
C TYR A 17 -9.20 5.67 0.96
N ASP A 18 -9.51 4.38 1.07
CA ASP A 18 -9.64 3.68 2.35
C ASP A 18 -8.34 3.72 3.16
N HIS A 19 -7.19 3.61 2.49
CA HIS A 19 -5.89 3.68 3.17
C HIS A 19 -5.58 5.09 3.70
N ILE A 20 -5.92 6.13 2.94
CA ILE A 20 -5.79 7.53 3.38
C ILE A 20 -6.74 7.79 4.56
N GLN A 21 -7.97 7.26 4.54
CA GLN A 21 -8.91 7.36 5.66
C GLN A 21 -8.37 6.68 6.92
N GLY A 22 -7.77 5.49 6.78
CA GLY A 22 -7.09 4.81 7.88
C GLY A 22 -5.92 5.64 8.45
N HIS A 23 -5.10 6.22 7.58
CA HIS A 23 -4.00 7.12 7.97
C HIS A 23 -4.51 8.36 8.68
N LYS A 24 -5.54 9.02 8.14
CA LYS A 24 -6.25 10.16 8.75
C LYS A 24 -6.67 9.81 10.18
N TYR A 25 -7.37 8.70 10.36
CA TYR A 25 -7.82 8.26 11.68
C TYR A 25 -6.65 8.08 12.67
N PHE A 26 -5.57 7.45 12.23
CA PHE A 26 -4.38 7.24 13.04
C PHE A 26 -3.72 8.56 13.47
N ILE A 27 -3.50 9.48 12.53
CA ILE A 27 -2.84 10.77 12.85
C ILE A 27 -3.76 11.70 13.65
N SER A 28 -5.07 11.70 13.41
CA SER A 28 -6.04 12.45 14.23
C SER A 28 -6.03 11.93 15.68
N ARG A 29 -5.99 10.60 15.85
CA ARG A 29 -5.94 9.98 17.17
C ARG A 29 -4.65 10.31 17.93
N ASN A 30 -3.51 10.32 17.24
CA ASN A 30 -2.22 10.59 17.86
C ASN A 30 -2.01 12.08 18.20
N SER A 31 -2.52 12.99 17.35
CA SER A 31 -2.43 14.44 17.60
C SER A 31 -3.48 14.94 18.60
N GLY A 32 -4.56 14.19 18.81
CA GLY A 32 -5.70 14.62 19.62
C GLY A 32 -6.61 15.64 18.92
N THR A 33 -6.37 15.92 17.64
CA THR A 33 -7.12 16.88 16.83
C THR A 33 -7.59 16.24 15.52
N ASP A 34 -8.80 16.56 15.05
CA ASP A 34 -9.24 16.04 13.75
C ASP A 34 -8.42 16.70 12.63
N THR A 35 -7.70 15.86 11.88
CA THR A 35 -6.98 16.27 10.67
C THR A 35 -7.96 16.32 9.51
N ASP A 36 -7.97 17.35 8.68
CA ASP A 36 -8.84 17.34 7.50
C ASP A 36 -8.35 16.35 6.43
N PHE A 37 -9.20 16.04 5.44
CA PHE A 37 -8.84 15.08 4.41
C PHE A 37 -7.66 15.54 3.52
N PRO A 38 -7.58 16.79 3.04
CA PRO A 38 -6.43 17.27 2.28
C PRO A 38 -5.10 17.15 3.03
N ALA A 39 -5.05 17.51 4.32
CA ALA A 39 -3.86 17.35 5.15
C ALA A 39 -3.50 15.88 5.34
N ALA A 40 -4.51 15.00 5.49
CA ALA A 40 -4.28 13.56 5.56
C ALA A 40 -3.69 13.00 4.26
N VAL A 41 -4.14 13.46 3.09
CA VAL A 41 -3.57 13.08 1.78
C VAL A 41 -2.10 13.47 1.70
N LEU A 42 -1.75 14.71 2.06
CA LEU A 42 -0.36 15.19 2.02
C LEU A 42 0.54 14.42 3.00
N SER A 43 0.03 14.17 4.21
CA SER A 43 0.72 13.37 5.21
C SER A 43 0.91 11.93 4.74
N TRP A 44 -0.11 11.30 4.18
CA TRP A 44 -0.04 9.95 3.62
C TRP A 44 0.96 9.88 2.47
N TYR A 45 0.94 10.85 1.56
CA TYR A 45 1.87 10.90 0.43
C TYR A 45 3.33 10.92 0.93
N THR A 46 3.60 11.77 1.91
CA THR A 46 4.96 12.00 2.43
C THR A 46 5.45 10.86 3.31
N ASN A 47 4.60 10.34 4.19
CA ASN A 47 5.00 9.42 5.26
C ASN A 47 4.71 7.95 4.96
N VAL A 48 3.90 7.66 3.93
CA VAL A 48 3.49 6.30 3.58
C VAL A 48 3.75 5.99 2.11
N TYR A 49 3.21 6.78 1.18
CA TYR A 49 3.33 6.50 -0.25
C TYR A 49 4.78 6.58 -0.74
N ARG A 50 5.45 7.70 -0.48
CA ARG A 50 6.83 7.93 -0.92
C ARG A 50 7.83 6.92 -0.32
N PRO A 51 7.83 6.62 0.99
CA PRO A 51 8.72 5.59 1.54
C PRO A 51 8.51 4.21 0.91
N VAL A 52 7.27 3.85 0.55
CA VAL A 52 7.01 2.61 -0.17
C VAL A 52 7.57 2.66 -1.59
N LEU A 53 7.43 3.78 -2.30
CA LEU A 53 8.04 3.94 -3.62
C LEU A 53 9.58 3.92 -3.57
N ASP A 54 10.19 4.46 -2.53
CA ASP A 54 11.64 4.37 -2.33
C ASP A 54 12.08 2.90 -2.19
N VAL A 55 11.29 2.08 -1.51
CA VAL A 55 11.49 0.63 -1.43
C VAL A 55 11.29 -0.06 -2.78
N VAL A 56 10.27 0.32 -3.55
CA VAL A 56 10.05 -0.17 -4.94
C VAL A 56 11.27 0.14 -5.82
N SER A 57 11.78 1.36 -5.74
CA SER A 57 12.87 1.87 -6.56
C SER A 57 14.20 1.19 -6.19
N SER A 58 14.55 1.18 -4.90
CA SER A 58 15.77 0.56 -4.38
C SER A 58 15.85 -0.94 -4.68
N ALA A 59 14.73 -1.66 -4.56
CA ALA A 59 14.66 -3.09 -4.91
C ALA A 59 14.45 -3.34 -6.42
N ARG A 60 14.43 -2.29 -7.25
CA ARG A 60 14.24 -2.35 -8.72
C ARG A 60 13.01 -3.16 -9.14
N LEU A 61 11.94 -3.10 -8.34
CA LEU A 61 10.77 -3.97 -8.53
C LEU A 61 10.04 -3.68 -9.84
N ILE A 62 10.01 -2.42 -10.30
CA ILE A 62 9.39 -2.05 -11.60
C ILE A 62 9.88 -2.95 -12.75
N LYS A 63 11.18 -3.26 -12.80
CA LYS A 63 11.76 -4.13 -13.85
C LYS A 63 11.26 -5.58 -13.77
N ARG A 64 10.81 -6.02 -12.60
CA ARG A 64 10.33 -7.38 -12.35
C ARG A 64 8.82 -7.54 -12.64
N PHE A 65 8.10 -6.42 -12.73
CA PHE A 65 6.66 -6.35 -12.98
C PHE A 65 6.35 -5.50 -14.22
N PRO A 66 6.76 -5.95 -15.42
CA PRO A 66 6.49 -5.21 -16.65
C PRO A 66 4.98 -5.01 -16.85
N GLY A 67 4.60 -3.81 -17.29
CA GLY A 67 3.19 -3.44 -17.49
C GLY A 67 2.45 -3.06 -16.20
N ARG A 68 3.14 -2.86 -15.08
CA ARG A 68 2.57 -2.34 -13.82
C ARG A 68 3.05 -0.93 -13.54
N THR A 69 2.17 -0.17 -12.89
CA THR A 69 2.43 1.21 -12.44
C THR A 69 3.05 1.22 -11.05
N ALA A 70 3.59 2.37 -10.65
CA ALA A 70 4.04 2.60 -9.28
C ALA A 70 2.90 2.39 -8.26
N GLY A 71 1.68 2.83 -8.59
CA GLY A 71 0.49 2.62 -7.76
C GLY A 71 0.15 1.14 -7.56
N ASP A 72 0.23 0.32 -8.62
CA ASP A 72 -0.02 -1.12 -8.50
C ASP A 72 0.99 -1.80 -7.54
N LEU A 73 2.27 -1.41 -7.63
CA LEU A 73 3.32 -1.94 -6.75
C LEU A 73 3.18 -1.46 -5.32
N TYR A 74 2.75 -0.22 -5.12
CA TYR A 74 2.42 0.32 -3.80
C TYR A 74 1.36 -0.54 -3.09
N ILE A 75 0.23 -0.80 -3.75
CA ILE A 75 -0.86 -1.61 -3.17
C ILE A 75 -0.35 -3.01 -2.81
N TRP A 76 0.50 -3.57 -3.67
CA TRP A 76 1.04 -4.91 -3.44
C TRP A 76 1.97 -4.96 -2.22
N ILE A 77 2.89 -4.00 -2.09
CA ILE A 77 3.81 -3.92 -0.95
C ILE A 77 3.07 -3.72 0.36
N ILE A 78 2.14 -2.75 0.43
CA ILE A 78 1.40 -2.46 1.67
C ILE A 78 0.67 -3.70 2.17
N ARG A 79 0.00 -4.43 1.27
CA ARG A 79 -0.72 -5.65 1.65
C ARG A 79 0.21 -6.76 2.12
N LYS A 80 1.33 -6.98 1.42
CA LYS A 80 2.32 -7.95 1.88
C LYS A 80 2.89 -7.56 3.24
N TRP A 81 3.13 -6.26 3.45
CA TRP A 81 3.62 -5.75 4.71
C TRP A 81 2.64 -6.01 5.86
N ASP A 82 1.34 -5.79 5.63
CA ASP A 82 0.30 -6.11 6.61
C ASP A 82 0.23 -7.61 6.93
N GLU A 83 0.38 -8.49 5.92
CA GLU A 83 0.46 -9.94 6.13
C GLU A 83 1.70 -10.33 6.96
N LEU A 84 2.86 -9.73 6.66
CA LEU A 84 4.10 -9.97 7.38
C LEU A 84 4.03 -9.46 8.82
N LYS A 85 3.39 -8.30 9.05
CA LYS A 85 3.12 -7.80 10.41
C LYS A 85 2.23 -8.76 11.21
N GLN A 86 1.22 -9.34 10.60
CA GLN A 86 0.37 -10.34 11.26
C GLN A 86 1.14 -11.61 11.61
N LYS A 87 2.09 -12.02 10.75
CA LYS A 87 2.86 -13.24 10.94
C LYS A 87 4.03 -13.10 11.90
N TYR A 88 4.74 -11.98 11.85
CA TYR A 88 6.02 -11.77 12.53
C TYR A 88 5.99 -10.65 13.58
N GLY A 89 4.90 -9.89 13.68
CA GLY A 89 4.71 -8.81 14.65
C GLY A 89 4.63 -7.42 14.01
N VAL A 90 3.97 -6.49 14.71
CA VAL A 90 3.65 -5.13 14.20
C VAL A 90 4.88 -4.29 13.84
N GLU A 91 6.04 -4.62 14.40
CA GLU A 91 7.33 -3.94 14.18
C GLU A 91 8.08 -4.43 12.92
N TYR A 92 7.51 -5.36 12.15
CA TYR A 92 8.15 -5.86 10.94
C TYR A 92 8.50 -4.68 9.99
N PRO A 93 9.76 -4.53 9.55
CA PRO A 93 10.20 -3.37 8.79
C PRO A 93 9.75 -3.42 7.32
N LEU A 94 9.33 -2.27 6.78
CA LEU A 94 8.91 -2.14 5.37
C LEU A 94 10.03 -2.51 4.38
N THR A 95 11.29 -2.23 4.75
CA THR A 95 12.47 -2.46 3.91
C THR A 95 12.78 -3.94 3.65
N GLU A 96 12.24 -4.85 4.46
CA GLU A 96 12.43 -6.29 4.29
C GLU A 96 11.36 -6.92 3.38
N VAL A 97 10.25 -6.21 3.14
CA VAL A 97 9.13 -6.70 2.33
C VAL A 97 9.57 -7.14 0.91
N PRO A 98 10.43 -6.42 0.18
CA PRO A 98 10.87 -6.86 -1.14
C PRO A 98 11.54 -8.24 -1.16
N LYS A 99 12.28 -8.61 -0.11
CA LYS A 99 12.94 -9.92 -0.03
C LYS A 99 11.92 -11.05 0.09
N GLU A 100 10.86 -10.83 0.86
CA GLU A 100 9.74 -11.79 0.96
C GLU A 100 8.96 -11.90 -0.35
N LEU A 101 8.89 -10.80 -1.10
CA LEU A 101 8.27 -10.75 -2.42
C LEU A 101 9.11 -11.45 -3.50
N GLU A 102 10.42 -11.61 -3.31
CA GLU A 102 11.28 -12.43 -4.17
C GLU A 102 11.02 -13.93 -3.98
N ASN A 103 10.76 -14.34 -2.74
CA ASN A 103 10.43 -15.72 -2.39
C ASN A 103 9.02 -16.11 -2.84
N ASP A 104 8.12 -15.13 -2.97
CA ASP A 104 6.76 -15.30 -3.43
C ASP A 104 6.73 -15.40 -4.98
N ARG A 105 6.91 -16.62 -5.51
CA ARG A 105 6.85 -16.92 -6.96
C ARG A 105 5.46 -16.71 -7.60
N GLY A 106 4.51 -16.11 -6.89
CA GLY A 106 3.11 -15.93 -7.29
C GLY A 106 2.85 -14.74 -8.20
N LYS A 107 3.57 -14.62 -9.34
CA LYS A 107 3.43 -13.52 -10.32
C LYS A 107 2.02 -13.36 -10.94
N GLN A 108 1.09 -14.29 -10.72
CA GLN A 108 -0.21 -14.36 -11.42
C GLN A 108 -1.45 -14.48 -10.52
N GLY A 109 -1.33 -14.79 -9.22
CA GLY A 109 -2.47 -15.19 -8.40
C GLY A 109 -3.21 -14.09 -7.63
N PHE A 110 -2.65 -12.87 -7.55
CA PHE A 110 -3.11 -11.87 -6.58
C PHE A 110 -4.15 -10.89 -7.14
N LEU A 111 -4.03 -10.48 -8.41
CA LEU A 111 -5.01 -9.57 -9.03
C LEU A 111 -6.38 -10.21 -9.23
N GLY A 112 -6.44 -11.52 -9.52
CA GLY A 112 -7.69 -12.28 -9.57
C GLY A 112 -8.42 -12.34 -8.22
N LYS A 113 -7.69 -12.23 -7.11
CA LYS A 113 -8.25 -12.26 -5.74
C LYS A 113 -8.66 -10.88 -5.21
N LEU A 114 -8.28 -9.77 -5.86
CA LEU A 114 -8.59 -8.40 -5.41
C LEU A 114 -10.09 -8.12 -5.35
N LYS A 115 -10.89 -8.65 -6.29
CA LYS A 115 -12.36 -8.44 -6.30
C LYS A 115 -13.07 -9.04 -5.09
N ASN A 116 -12.53 -10.09 -4.47
CA ASN A 116 -13.25 -10.87 -3.45
C ASN A 116 -12.93 -10.48 -2.00
N LEU A 117 -11.84 -9.76 -1.74
CA LEU A 117 -11.37 -9.50 -0.37
C LEU A 117 -11.98 -8.25 0.29
N PHE A 118 -12.29 -7.20 -0.48
CA PHE A 118 -12.83 -5.95 0.08
C PHE A 118 -14.37 -5.94 0.21
N LYS A 119 -15.06 -6.96 -0.32
CA LYS A 119 -16.48 -7.22 0.00
C LYS A 119 -16.70 -7.61 1.48
N ARG A 120 -15.67 -8.08 2.20
CA ARG A 120 -15.81 -8.61 3.58
C ARG A 120 -15.67 -7.56 4.70
N LYS A 121 -15.23 -6.33 4.44
CA LYS A 121 -15.05 -5.30 5.48
C LYS A 121 -16.17 -4.25 5.59
N ARG A 122 -17.28 -4.39 4.85
CA ARG A 122 -18.44 -3.46 4.94
C ARG A 122 -19.40 -3.72 6.10
N PHE A 123 -19.18 -4.72 6.96
CA PHE A 123 -19.98 -4.93 8.17
C PHE A 123 -19.14 -5.58 9.28
N SER A 124 -18.71 -4.77 10.24
CA SER A 124 -18.78 -5.05 11.68
C SER A 124 -18.53 -3.77 12.46
#